data_AF-A0A969CSR6-F1
#
_entry.id   AF-A0A969CSR6-F1
#
_cell.length_a   1.000
_cell.length_b   1.000
_cell.length_c   1.000
_cell.angle_alpha   90.00
_cell.angle_beta   90.00
_cell.angle_gamma   90.00
#
_symmetry.space_group_name_H-M   'P 1'
#
loop_
_entity.id
_entity.type
_entity.pdbx_description
1 polymer ?
#
loop_
_entity_poly.entity_id
_entity_poly.type
_entity_poly.pdbx_seq_one_letter_code
_entity_poly.pdbx_strand_id
1 'polypeptide(L)' 'MANPKPKTEYLRPIQRMDDTQEPLAASALSARVAVHIDAIVRQHPNRSAWLRRVITEAAQRELMQGDKL' A
#
# COMPACT_ATOMS: atom_id res chain seq x y z
N MET A 1 3.99 -6.61 -28.97
CA MET A 1 5.16 -5.71 -29.15
C MET A 1 5.21 -4.77 -27.95
N ALA A 2 6.36 -4.62 -27.30
CA ALA A 2 6.55 -3.62 -26.25
C ALA A 2 6.53 -2.21 -26.86
N ASN A 3 6.00 -1.22 -26.13
CA ASN A 3 5.94 0.16 -26.62
C ASN A 3 7.37 0.69 -26.87
N PRO A 4 7.75 1.05 -28.10
CA PRO A 4 9.11 1.49 -28.44
C PRO A 4 9.49 2.87 -27.87
N LYS A 5 8.52 3.64 -27.37
CA LYS A 5 8.76 4.91 -26.66
C LYS A 5 7.94 4.95 -25.36
N PRO A 6 8.34 4.19 -24.33
CA PRO A 6 7.64 4.22 -23.05
C PRO A 6 7.89 5.58 -22.37
N LYS A 7 6.81 6.29 -22.02
CA LYS A 7 6.90 7.53 -21.25
C LYS A 7 7.05 7.19 -19.77
N THR A 8 8.29 7.06 -19.31
CA THR A 8 8.64 6.70 -17.92
C THR A 8 8.77 7.92 -16.99
N GLU A 9 8.75 9.13 -17.55
CA GLU A 9 8.90 10.42 -16.85
C GLU A 9 7.86 10.68 -15.73
N TYR A 10 6.73 9.97 -15.76
CA TYR A 10 5.68 10.06 -14.73
C TYR A 10 5.69 8.91 -13.72
N LEU A 11 6.59 7.92 -13.88
CA LEU A 11 6.72 6.79 -12.96
C LEU A 11 7.47 7.23 -11.71
N ARG A 12 6.82 8.04 -10.87
CA ARG A 12 7.35 8.42 -9.56
C ARG A 12 6.99 7.35 -8.54
N PRO A 13 7.92 7.00 -7.62
CA PRO A 13 7.57 6.19 -6.47
C PRO A 13 6.41 6.81 -5.70
N ILE A 14 5.54 5.96 -5.13
CA ILE A 14 4.43 6.43 -4.30
C ILE A 14 5.04 7.20 -3.12
N GLN A 15 4.70 8.49 -3.02
CA GLN A 15 5.23 9.32 -1.93
C GLN A 15 4.70 8.82 -0.58
N ARG A 16 5.59 8.85 0.41
CA ARG A 16 5.22 8.68 1.82
C ARG A 16 4.34 9.86 2.22
N MET A 17 3.13 9.58 2.72
CA MET A 17 2.13 10.60 3.08
C MET A 17 1.99 10.68 4.61
N ASP A 18 3.07 10.38 5.33
CA ASP A 18 3.09 10.24 6.78
C ASP A 18 4.50 10.43 7.35
N ASP A 19 4.58 10.81 8.63
CA ASP A 19 5.82 11.21 9.31
C ASP A 19 6.65 10.04 9.84
N THR A 20 6.26 8.80 9.53
CA THR A 20 7.03 7.63 9.97
C THR A 20 8.42 7.63 9.32
N GLN A 21 9.40 6.95 9.92
CA GLN A 21 10.78 6.91 9.41
C GLN A 21 11.20 5.52 8.90
N GLU A 22 10.39 4.50 9.17
CA GLU A 22 10.68 3.12 8.75
C GLU A 22 10.85 2.99 7.23
N PRO A 23 11.84 2.25 6.72
CA PRO A 23 11.99 2.06 5.28
C PRO A 23 10.77 1.32 4.70
N LEU A 24 10.21 1.86 3.60
CA LEU A 24 9.09 1.23 2.90
C LEU A 24 9.59 0.34 1.77
N ALA A 25 8.85 -0.74 1.47
CA ALA A 25 9.17 -1.61 0.34
C ALA A 25 9.15 -0.83 -0.99
N ALA A 26 10.06 -1.19 -1.91
CA ALA A 26 10.19 -0.53 -3.21
C ALA A 26 8.95 -0.72 -4.10
N SER A 27 8.24 -1.85 -3.95
CA SER A 27 7.04 -2.18 -4.70
C SER A 27 5.81 -2.08 -3.82
N ALA A 28 4.74 -1.48 -4.34
CA ALA A 28 3.47 -1.39 -3.64
C ALA A 28 2.71 -2.72 -3.68
N LEU A 29 2.07 -3.07 -2.57
CA LEU A 29 1.07 -4.13 -2.53
C LEU A 29 -0.19 -3.67 -3.28
N SER A 30 -0.73 -4.52 -4.14
CA SER A 30 -1.97 -4.22 -4.88
C SER A 30 -2.95 -5.38 -4.75
N ALA A 31 -4.19 -5.07 -4.39
CA ALA A 31 -5.28 -6.03 -4.24
C ALA A 31 -6.60 -5.38 -4.69
N ARG A 32 -7.47 -6.16 -5.33
CA ARG A 32 -8.84 -5.73 -5.64
C ARG A 32 -9.73 -5.98 -4.43
N VAL A 33 -10.52 -4.99 -4.07
CA VAL A 33 -11.52 -5.06 -2.98
C VAL A 33 -12.92 -4.81 -3.55
N ALA A 34 -13.95 -5.06 -2.75
CA ALA A 34 -15.32 -4.76 -3.15
C ALA A 34 -15.52 -3.26 -3.42
N VAL A 35 -16.35 -2.92 -4.42
CA VAL A 35 -16.55 -1.54 -4.89
C VAL A 35 -16.95 -0.58 -3.76
N HIS A 36 -17.83 -1.00 -2.87
CA HIS A 36 -18.27 -0.18 -1.74
C HIS A 36 -17.14 0.11 -0.74
N ILE A 37 -16.21 -0.83 -0.55
CA ILE A 37 -15.03 -0.62 0.29
C ILE A 37 -14.04 0.32 -0.39
N ASP A 38 -13.77 0.13 -1.68
CA ASP A 38 -12.90 1.03 -2.45
C ASP A 38 -13.40 2.48 -2.38
N ALA A 39 -14.72 2.71 -2.52
CA ALA A 39 -15.32 4.02 -2.38
C ALA A 39 -15.07 4.66 -1.00
N ILE A 40 -15.22 3.90 0.08
CA ILE A 40 -14.97 4.38 1.45
C ILE A 40 -13.48 4.70 1.65
N VAL A 41 -12.59 3.81 1.23
CA VAL A 41 -11.13 3.99 1.41
C VAL A 41 -10.62 5.20 0.63
N ARG A 42 -11.17 5.47 -0.56
CA ARG A 42 -10.79 6.64 -1.38
C ARG A 42 -11.19 7.97 -0.78
N GLN A 43 -12.23 8.01 0.05
CA GLN A 43 -12.67 9.23 0.74
C GLN A 43 -11.78 9.58 1.94
N HIS A 44 -10.91 8.67 2.40
CA HIS A 44 -10.06 8.91 3.54
C HIS A 44 -8.90 9.88 3.19
N PRO A 45 -8.68 10.96 3.97
CA PRO A 45 -7.71 12.01 3.64
C PRO A 45 -6.27 11.49 3.51
N ASN A 46 -5.86 10.55 4.38
CA ASN A 46 -4.53 9.91 4.35
C ASN A 46 -4.62 8.40 4.05
N ARG A 47 -5.31 8.03 2.97
CA ARG A 47 -5.59 6.61 2.64
C ARG A 47 -4.34 5.71 2.67
N SER A 48 -3.20 6.19 2.19
CA SER A 48 -1.97 5.38 2.11
C SER A 48 -1.41 5.04 3.49
N ALA A 49 -1.41 6.00 4.41
CA ALA A 49 -0.96 5.81 5.79
C ALA A 49 -1.94 4.91 6.56
N TRP A 50 -3.24 5.14 6.37
CA TRP A 50 -4.29 4.32 6.97
C TRP A 50 -4.23 2.87 6.48
N LEU A 51 -4.12 2.64 5.17
CA LEU A 51 -3.98 1.29 4.59
C LEU A 51 -2.75 0.58 5.13
N ARG A 52 -1.61 1.28 5.22
CA ARG A 52 -0.39 0.71 5.77
C ARG A 52 -0.60 0.24 7.20
N ARG A 53 -1.18 1.09 8.05
CA ARG A 53 -1.49 0.73 9.45
C ARG A 53 -2.38 -0.52 9.52
N VAL A 54 -3.50 -0.53 8.80
CA VAL A 54 -4.47 -1.64 8.83
C VAL A 54 -3.83 -2.95 8.35
N ILE A 55 -3.06 -2.91 7.26
CA ILE A 55 -2.36 -4.09 6.73
C ILE A 55 -1.30 -4.58 7.72
N THR A 56 -0.51 -3.68 8.30
CA THR A 56 0.52 -4.03 9.30
C THR A 56 -0.12 -4.65 10.54
N GLU A 57 -1.19 -4.07 11.09
CA GLU A 57 -1.90 -4.62 12.25
C GLU A 57 -2.46 -6.02 11.95
N ALA A 58 -3.08 -6.20 10.78
CA ALA A 58 -3.60 -7.50 10.35
C ALA A 58 -2.48 -8.54 10.19
N ALA A 59 -1.38 -8.18 9.53
CA ALA A 59 -0.22 -9.06 9.36
C ALA A 59 0.41 -9.45 10.70
N GLN A 60 0.58 -8.49 11.63
CA GLN A 60 1.08 -8.78 12.96
C GLN A 60 0.18 -9.76 13.71
N ARG A 61 -1.13 -9.55 13.66
CA ARG A 61 -2.12 -10.39 14.35
C ARG A 61 -2.23 -11.80 13.76
N GLU A 62 -2.26 -11.92 12.44
CA GLU A 62 -2.60 -13.18 11.76
C GLU A 62 -1.37 -13.99 11.37
N LEU A 63 -0.27 -13.32 11.00
CA LEU A 63 0.90 -13.97 10.41
C LEU A 63 2.10 -14.00 11.36
N MET A 64 2.23 -13.03 12.26
CA MET A 64 3.38 -12.94 13.18
C MET A 64 3.10 -13.47 14.59
N GLN A 65 1.83 -13.55 15.01
CA GLN A 65 1.45 -14.15 16.30
C GLN A 65 1.28 -15.69 16.24
N GLY A 66 1.46 -16.31 15.07
CA GLY A 66 1.43 -17.76 14.88
C GLY A 66 2.78 -18.47 15.06
N ASP A 67 3.88 -17.75 15.25
CA ASP A 67 5.24 -18.30 15.34
C ASP A 67 5.76 -18.31 16.78
N LYS A 68 4.94 -18.85 17.69
CA LYS A 68 5.45 -19.36 18.98
C LYS A 68 5.91 -20.81 18.77
N LEU A 69 7.17 -20.96 18.37
CA LEU A 69 7.98 -22.17 18.58
C LEU A 69 9.10 -21.84 19.56
#